data_AF-A0AAV8X7Y7-F1
#
_entry.id   AF-A0AAV8X7Y7-F1
#
_cell.length_a   1.000
_cell.length_b   1.000
_cell.length_c   1.000
_cell.angle_alpha   90.00
_cell.angle_beta   90.00
_cell.angle_gamma   90.00
#
_symmetry.space_group_name_H-M   'P 1'
#
loop_
_entity.id
_entity.type
_entity.pdbx_description
1 polymer ?
#
loop_
_entity_poly.entity_id
_entity_poly.type
_entity_poly.pdbx_seq_one_letter_code
_entity_poly.pdbx_strand_id
1 'polypeptide(L)'
;MSSTMFQYYIKIVPTTYFKKDGTIINTNQFSVTKHQKTISIMSGESGMPGIFFQYELSPLMVKYTERERSFGHFITNVCAIIGGVYTVAGLLDTFLYHSVKLIQKKIELGKLH
;
A
#
# COMPACT_ATOMS: atom_id res chain seq x y z
N MET A 1 -30.94 -41.74 -9.22
CA MET A 1 -30.40 -41.16 -7.98
C MET A 1 -29.27 -40.23 -8.36
N SER A 2 -29.43 -38.93 -8.09
CA SER A 2 -28.37 -37.94 -8.30
C SER A 2 -27.61 -37.78 -6.98
N SER A 3 -26.30 -37.97 -7.00
CA SER A 3 -25.46 -37.85 -5.80
C SER A 3 -24.51 -36.66 -5.96
N THR A 4 -24.18 -35.94 -4.88
CA THR A 4 -23.37 -34.73 -4.98
C THR A 4 -21.95 -34.95 -4.46
N MET A 5 -20.98 -34.39 -5.19
CA MET A 5 -19.57 -34.34 -4.81
C MET A 5 -19.19 -32.90 -4.47
N PHE A 6 -18.56 -32.72 -3.32
CA PHE A 6 -18.01 -31.45 -2.87
C PHE A 6 -16.49 -31.58 -2.78
N GLN A 7 -15.76 -30.65 -3.42
CA GLN A 7 -14.30 -30.58 -3.35
C GLN A 7 -13.89 -29.23 -2.78
N TYR A 8 -13.01 -29.26 -1.79
CA TYR A 8 -12.41 -28.10 -1.16
C TYR A 8 -10.91 -28.13 -1.42
N TYR A 9 -10.42 -27.21 -2.23
CA TYR A 9 -9.00 -26.99 -2.47
C TYR A 9 -8.51 -25.93 -1.48
N ILE A 10 -7.70 -26.34 -0.53
CA ILE A 10 -7.17 -25.52 0.56
C ILE A 10 -5.69 -25.26 0.25
N LYS A 11 -5.38 -24.03 -0.16
CA LYS A 11 -4.01 -23.58 -0.39
C LYS A 11 -3.49 -22.91 0.88
N ILE A 12 -2.39 -23.41 1.42
CA ILE A 12 -1.74 -22.89 2.62
C ILE A 12 -0.51 -22.08 2.20
N VAL A 13 -0.40 -20.84 2.65
CA VAL A 13 0.72 -19.93 2.38
C VAL A 13 1.47 -19.64 3.68
N PRO A 14 2.70 -20.14 3.82
CA PRO A 14 3.54 -19.81 4.98
C PRO A 14 3.78 -18.31 5.06
N THR A 15 3.66 -17.73 6.26
CA THR A 15 3.86 -16.30 6.50
C THR A 15 4.72 -16.11 7.74
N THR A 16 5.74 -15.26 7.63
CA THR A 16 6.60 -14.92 8.78
C THR A 16 6.53 -13.42 9.05
N TYR A 17 6.29 -13.05 10.31
CA TYR A 17 6.32 -11.68 10.80
C TYR A 17 7.59 -11.45 11.61
N PHE A 18 8.39 -10.50 11.15
CA PHE A 18 9.54 -9.98 11.89
C PHE A 18 9.13 -8.70 12.59
N LYS A 19 8.91 -8.79 13.91
CA LYS A 19 8.61 -7.63 14.76
C LYS A 19 9.89 -6.87 15.09
N LYS A 20 9.75 -5.59 15.44
CA LYS A 20 10.88 -4.71 15.85
C LYS A 20 11.61 -5.21 17.08
N ASP A 21 10.91 -5.91 17.97
CA ASP A 21 11.44 -6.54 19.19
C ASP A 21 12.27 -7.81 18.90
N GLY A 22 12.60 -8.08 17.63
CA GLY A 22 13.34 -9.28 17.21
C GLY A 22 12.52 -10.57 17.27
N THR A 23 11.31 -10.53 17.83
CA THR A 23 10.39 -11.68 17.86
C THR A 23 9.96 -12.06 16.44
N ILE A 24 10.19 -13.32 16.09
CA ILE A 24 9.76 -13.93 14.84
C ILE A 24 8.49 -14.73 15.09
N ILE A 25 7.41 -14.39 14.38
CA ILE A 25 6.16 -15.14 14.44
C ILE A 25 5.94 -15.86 13.12
N ASN A 26 5.87 -17.18 13.19
CA ASN A 26 5.54 -18.04 12.05
C ASN A 26 4.04 -18.33 12.08
N THR A 27 3.35 -17.97 11.00
CA THR A 27 1.93 -18.21 10.81
C THR A 27 1.67 -18.82 9.44
N ASN A 28 0.45 -19.25 9.20
CA ASN A 28 0.01 -19.75 7.91
C ASN A 28 -1.27 -19.03 7.51
N GLN A 29 -1.26 -18.46 6.31
CA GLN A 29 -2.47 -17.97 5.67
C GLN A 29 -3.08 -19.11 4.85
N PHE A 30 -4.38 -19.08 4.63
CA PHE A 30 -5.04 -20.09 3.81
C PHE A 30 -6.07 -19.46 2.87
N SER A 31 -6.26 -20.08 1.71
CA SER A 31 -7.30 -19.77 0.74
C SER A 31 -8.04 -21.04 0.37
N VAL A 32 -9.36 -20.95 0.20
CA VAL A 32 -10.22 -22.10 -0.08
C VAL A 32 -10.98 -21.88 -1.37
N THR A 33 -10.88 -22.82 -2.30
CA THR A 33 -11.72 -22.88 -3.50
C THR A 33 -12.64 -24.09 -3.43
N LYS A 34 -13.95 -23.85 -3.54
CA LYS A 34 -14.98 -24.89 -3.49
C LYS A 34 -15.44 -25.25 -4.91
N HIS A 35 -15.49 -26.54 -5.22
CA HIS A 35 -16.10 -27.06 -6.43
C HIS A 35 -17.22 -28.05 -6.04
N GLN A 36 -18.35 -27.96 -6.74
CA GLN A 36 -19.49 -28.84 -6.52
C GLN A 36 -19.90 -29.47 -7.85
N LYS A 37 -20.03 -30.79 -7.86
CA LYS A 37 -20.44 -31.56 -9.02
C LYS A 37 -21.61 -32.46 -8.67
N THR A 38 -22.65 -32.47 -9.51
CA THR A 38 -23.79 -33.38 -9.36
C THR A 38 -23.57 -34.59 -10.25
N ILE A 39 -23.43 -35.75 -9.64
CA ILE A 39 -23.16 -37.02 -10.30
C ILE A 39 -24.49 -37.68 -10.62
N SER A 40 -24.78 -37.84 -11.92
CA SER A 40 -25.93 -38.59 -12.41
C SER A 40 -25.45 -39.82 -13.17
N ILE A 41 -26.02 -40.98 -12.82
CA ILE A 41 -25.72 -42.28 -13.42
C ILE A 41 -26.06 -42.28 -14.93
N MET A 42 -26.97 -41.41 -15.38
CA MET A 42 -27.42 -41.34 -16.77
C MET A 42 -26.55 -40.47 -17.69
N SER A 43 -25.77 -39.54 -17.15
CA SER A 43 -24.96 -38.59 -17.95
C SER A 43 -23.53 -39.07 -18.18
N GLY A 44 -23.17 -40.29 -17.75
CA GLY A 44 -21.81 -40.83 -17.88
C GLY A 44 -20.77 -40.11 -17.01
N GLU A 45 -21.19 -39.18 -16.16
CA GLU A 45 -20.30 -38.47 -15.26
C GLU A 45 -19.89 -39.40 -14.12
N SER A 46 -18.66 -39.90 -14.19
CA SER A 46 -18.06 -40.70 -13.12
C SER A 46 -17.51 -39.80 -12.01
N GLY A 47 -17.72 -40.23 -10.77
CA GLY A 47 -17.18 -39.62 -9.57
C GLY A 47 -17.77 -40.28 -8.32
N MET A 48 -17.07 -40.15 -7.19
CA MET A 48 -17.57 -40.65 -5.91
C MET A 48 -18.29 -39.50 -5.20
N PRO A 49 -19.57 -39.67 -4.80
CA PRO A 49 -20.23 -38.68 -3.97
C PRO A 49 -19.57 -38.63 -2.59
N GLY A 50 -19.42 -37.43 -2.05
CA GLY A 50 -18.68 -37.22 -0.81
C GLY A 50 -18.12 -35.82 -0.71
N ILE A 51 -17.41 -35.57 0.39
CA ILE A 51 -16.72 -34.32 0.68
C ILE A 51 -15.23 -34.60 0.66
N PHE A 52 -14.49 -33.92 -0.20
CA PHE A 52 -13.07 -34.08 -0.40
C PHE A 52 -12.33 -32.81 -0.01
N PHE A 53 -11.32 -32.92 0.84
CA PHE A 53 -10.43 -31.83 1.23
C PHE A 53 -9.04 -32.08 0.66
N GLN A 54 -8.58 -31.18 -0.21
CA GLN A 54 -7.26 -31.23 -0.83
C GLN A 54 -6.41 -30.10 -0.24
N TYR A 55 -5.29 -30.44 0.40
CA TYR A 55 -4.38 -29.46 0.98
C TYR A 55 -3.14 -29.31 0.10
N GLU A 56 -2.83 -28.09 -0.31
CA GLU A 56 -1.66 -27.76 -1.11
C GLU A 56 -0.82 -26.69 -0.38
N LEU A 57 0.45 -26.98 -0.13
CA LEU A 57 1.39 -26.01 0.41
C LEU A 57 1.91 -25.12 -0.74
N SER A 58 1.76 -23.80 -0.59
CA SER A 58 2.33 -22.84 -1.54
C SER A 58 3.86 -22.87 -1.49
N PRO A 59 4.54 -22.91 -2.64
CA PRO A 59 6.00 -22.78 -2.70
C PRO A 59 6.47 -21.35 -2.39
N LEU A 60 5.55 -20.39 -2.35
CA LEU A 60 5.81 -18.99 -1.99
C LEU A 60 5.53 -18.75 -0.52
N MET A 61 6.45 -18.06 0.16
CA MET A 61 6.32 -17.60 1.55
C MET A 61 6.32 -16.08 1.62
N VAL A 62 5.42 -15.52 2.42
CA VAL A 62 5.31 -14.07 2.63
C VAL A 62 6.10 -13.66 3.87
N LYS A 63 7.01 -12.69 3.73
CA LYS A 63 7.76 -12.12 4.87
C LYS A 63 7.35 -10.68 5.12
N TYR A 64 6.75 -10.42 6.27
CA TYR A 64 6.46 -9.06 6.73
C TYR A 64 7.59 -8.58 7.63
N THR A 65 8.26 -7.50 7.22
CA THR A 65 9.29 -6.83 8.02
C THR A 65 8.76 -5.46 8.44
N GLU A 66 8.61 -5.26 9.74
CA GLU A 66 8.19 -3.97 10.28
C GLU A 66 9.39 -3.01 10.25
N ARG A 67 9.40 -2.03 9.34
CA ARG A 67 10.42 -0.96 9.30
C ARG A 67 9.89 0.29 9.98
N GLU A 68 10.69 0.89 10.85
CA GLU A 68 10.39 2.23 11.37
C GLU A 68 10.65 3.27 10.28
N ARG A 69 9.78 4.28 10.19
CA ARG A 69 10.13 5.53 9.52
C ARG A 69 11.20 6.18 10.39
N SER A 70 12.41 6.34 9.84
CA SER A 70 13.53 6.95 10.59
C SER A 70 13.15 8.36 11.08
N PHE A 71 13.49 8.67 12.34
CA PHE A 71 13.43 10.03 12.89
C PHE A 71 14.15 11.05 12.00
N GLY A 72 15.18 10.62 11.25
CA GLY A 72 15.85 11.46 10.26
C GLY A 72 14.90 11.95 9.16
N HIS A 73 13.95 11.13 8.71
CA HIS A 73 12.96 11.55 7.71
C HIS A 73 12.02 12.64 8.25
N PHE A 74 11.74 12.62 9.56
CA PHE A 74 10.96 13.68 10.20
C PHE A 74 11.74 15.00 10.23
N ILE A 75 12.99 14.98 10.68
CA ILE A 75 13.85 16.18 10.73
C ILE A 75 14.02 16.77 9.32
N THR A 76 14.32 15.94 8.32
CA THR A 76 14.44 16.40 6.93
C THR A 76 13.15 17.08 6.45
N ASN A 77 11.98 16.52 6.76
CA ASN A 77 10.71 17.14 6.39
C ASN A 77 10.51 18.50 7.08
N VAL A 78 10.83 18.61 8.37
CA VAL A 78 10.72 19.87 9.13
C VAL A 78 11.66 20.93 8.54
N CYS A 79 12.92 20.58 8.29
CA CYS A 79 13.89 21.48 7.67
C CYS A 79 13.44 21.96 6.29
N ALA A 80 12.88 21.06 5.47
CA ALA A 80 12.37 21.40 4.14
C ALA A 80 11.23 22.43 4.20
N ILE A 81 10.30 22.28 5.14
CA ILE A 81 9.18 23.21 5.32
C ILE A 81 9.69 24.58 5.81
N ILE A 82 10.52 24.60 6.85
CA ILE A 82 11.05 25.85 7.42
C ILE A 82 11.89 26.61 6.39
N GLY A 83 12.80 25.91 5.70
CA GLY A 83 13.64 26.51 4.65
C GLY A 83 12.79 27.06 3.50
N GLY A 84 11.80 26.30 3.05
CA GLY A 84 10.87 26.73 1.99
C GLY A 84 10.10 28.00 2.36
N VAL A 85 9.51 28.05 3.56
CA VAL A 85 8.77 29.22 4.04
C VAL A 85 9.69 30.44 4.16
N TYR A 86 10.88 30.27 4.73
CA TYR A 86 11.84 31.36 4.89
C TYR A 86 12.28 31.94 3.54
N THR A 87 12.62 31.08 2.57
CA THR A 87 12.99 31.50 1.22
C THR A 87 11.85 32.23 0.51
N VAL A 88 10.61 31.70 0.59
CA VAL A 88 9.46 32.32 -0.06
C VAL A 88 9.12 33.68 0.57
N ALA A 89 9.17 33.79 1.90
CA ALA A 89 8.91 35.04 2.60
C ALA A 89 9.94 36.14 2.24
N GLY A 90 11.24 35.80 2.24
CA GLY A 90 12.29 36.75 1.88
C GLY A 90 12.23 37.18 0.41
N LEU A 91 11.85 36.27 -0.48
CA LEU A 91 11.65 36.57 -1.89
C LEU A 91 10.48 37.55 -2.07
N LEU A 92 9.33 37.28 -1.44
CA LEU A 92 8.15 38.15 -1.50
C LEU A 92 8.44 39.56 -0.97
N ASP A 93 9.10 39.67 0.18
CA ASP A 93 9.45 40.96 0.78
C ASP A 93 10.36 41.79 -0.16
N THR A 94 11.40 41.16 -0.71
CA THR A 94 12.32 41.79 -1.66
C THR A 94 11.61 42.23 -2.94
N PHE A 95 10.69 41.41 -3.47
CA PHE A 95 9.89 41.74 -4.65
C PHE A 95 8.93 42.90 -4.40
N LEU A 96 8.23 42.91 -3.26
CA LEU A 96 7.32 43.99 -2.87
C LEU A 96 8.08 45.30 -2.69
N TYR A 97 9.18 45.29 -1.95
CA TYR A 97 9.97 46.50 -1.70
C TYR A 97 10.52 47.10 -3.00
N HIS A 98 11.09 46.28 -3.88
CA HIS A 98 11.55 46.75 -5.19
C HIS A 98 10.41 47.26 -6.07
N SER A 99 9.26 46.57 -6.09
CA SER A 99 8.11 46.98 -6.90
C SER A 99 7.56 48.34 -6.46
N VAL A 100 7.37 48.53 -5.15
CA VAL A 100 6.90 49.80 -4.57
C VAL A 100 7.91 50.92 -4.85
N LYS A 101 9.20 50.67 -4.62
CA LYS A 101 10.26 51.66 -4.85
C LYS A 101 10.38 52.06 -6.33
N LEU A 102 10.21 51.12 -7.26
CA LEU A 102 10.20 51.41 -8.71
C LEU A 102 8.96 52.23 -9.12
N ILE A 103 7.79 51.93 -8.55
CA ILE A 103 6.56 52.69 -8.80
C ILE A 103 6.69 54.11 -8.25
N GLN A 104 7.15 54.29 -7.01
CA GLN A 104 7.43 55.61 -6.42
C GLN A 104 8.42 56.40 -7.28
N LYS A 105 9.54 55.77 -7.70
CA LYS A 105 10.53 56.45 -8.54
C LYS A 105 9.96 56.85 -9.92
N LYS A 106 9.05 56.05 -10.50
CA LYS A 106 8.35 56.40 -11.73
C LYS A 106 7.34 57.55 -11.55
N ILE A 107 6.68 57.62 -10.39
CA ILE A 107 5.77 58.71 -10.03
C ILE A 107 6.55 60.02 -9.80
N GLU A 108 7.68 59.98 -9.09
CA GLU A 108 8.54 61.14 -8.84
C GLU A 108 9.19 61.69 -10.12
N LEU A 109 9.48 60.83 -11.11
CA LEU A 109 10.05 61.25 -12.39
C LEU A 109 9.01 61.82 -13.38
N GLY A 110 7.74 62.00 -12.97
CA GLY A 110 6.79 62.87 -13.66
C GLY A 110 6.36 62.46 -15.07
N LYS A 111 6.60 61.23 -15.53
CA LYS A 111 6.12 60.73 -16.83
C LYS A 111 4.70 60.15 -16.77
N LEU A 112 3.77 60.90 -16.17
CA LEU A 112 2.33 60.65 -16.26
C LEU A 112 1.52 61.90 -16.64
N HIS A 113 2.17 62.90 -17.23
CA HIS A 113 1.50 63.89 -18.07
C HIS A 113 2.19 63.93 -19.44
#